data_AF-A0A8J5W2B5-F1
#
_entry.id   AF-A0A8J5W2B5-F1
#
_cell.length_a   1.000
_cell.length_b   1.000
_cell.length_c   1.000
_cell.angle_alpha   90.00
_cell.angle_beta   90.00
_cell.angle_gamma   90.00
#
_symmetry.space_group_name_H-M   'P 1'
#
loop_
_entity.id
_entity.type
_entity.pdbx_description
1 polymer ?
#
loop_
_entity_poly.entity_id
_entity_poly.type
_entity_poly.pdbx_seq_one_letter_code
_entity_poly.pdbx_strand_id
1 'polypeptide(L)'
;MLGNFLIVPYGCHIMQHTSASLTINENYDSDVQADTETFLNRIVPEGRSAPWKHTLEGPDDMPAHIKSSMFGCALTIPITDGRLNMGTWQGIWLCEHRDNASARKIVITLNGI
;
A
#
# COMPACT_ATOMS: atom_id res chain seq x y z
N MET A 1 19.89 -23.25 26.60
CA MET A 1 19.96 -22.07 25.72
C MET A 1 18.56 -21.51 25.60
N LEU A 2 18.14 -20.65 26.53
CA LEU A 2 16.92 -19.86 26.38
C LEU A 2 17.38 -18.54 25.78
N GLY A 3 17.15 -18.36 24.48
CA GLY A 3 17.43 -17.09 23.82
C GLY A 3 16.41 -16.06 24.27
N ASN A 4 16.88 -14.91 24.75
CA ASN A 4 16.03 -13.74 24.92
C ASN A 4 15.46 -13.36 23.55
N PHE A 5 14.17 -13.62 23.33
CA PHE A 5 13.43 -12.98 22.27
C PHE A 5 13.17 -11.54 22.71
N LEU A 6 14.02 -10.61 22.28
CA LEU A 6 13.70 -9.19 22.35
C LEU A 6 12.49 -8.98 21.43
N ILE A 7 11.32 -8.73 22.03
CA ILE A 7 10.15 -8.25 21.29
C ILE A 7 10.50 -6.83 20.84
N VAL A 8 10.86 -6.69 19.56
CA VAL A 8 11.10 -5.37 18.97
C VAL A 8 9.74 -4.71 18.77
N PRO A 9 9.50 -3.49 19.26
CA PRO A 9 8.28 -2.77 18.96
C PRO A 9 8.09 -2.58 17.45
N TYR A 10 6.86 -2.73 16.97
CA TYR A 10 6.51 -2.49 15.57
C TYR A 10 5.10 -1.90 15.45
N GLY A 11 4.91 -1.10 14.41
CA GLY A 11 3.60 -0.70 13.92
C GLY A 11 3.11 -1.67 12.85
N CYS A 12 1.87 -2.14 12.98
CA CYS A 12 1.14 -2.83 11.91
C CYS A 12 0.07 -1.88 11.37
N HIS A 13 0.13 -1.59 10.07
CA HIS A 13 -0.78 -0.68 9.39
C HIS A 13 -1.63 -1.50 8.43
N ILE A 14 -2.97 -1.44 8.53
CA ILE A 14 -3.89 -2.25 7.72
C ILE A 14 -4.90 -1.34 7.01
N MET A 15 -4.95 -1.43 5.67
CA MET A 15 -5.94 -0.80 4.81
C MET A 15 -7.25 -1.59 4.82
N GLN A 16 -8.37 -0.95 5.19
CA GLN A 16 -9.69 -1.60 5.25
C GLN A 16 -10.47 -1.50 3.92
N HIS A 17 -9.76 -1.40 2.80
CA HIS A 17 -10.33 -1.25 1.45
C HIS A 17 -9.60 -2.17 0.48
N THR A 18 -10.34 -2.87 -0.38
CA THR A 18 -9.79 -3.86 -1.32
C THR A 18 -9.35 -3.26 -2.64
N SER A 19 -9.67 -1.99 -2.90
CA SER A 19 -9.33 -1.24 -4.12
C SER A 19 -8.21 -0.22 -3.88
N ALA A 20 -7.51 -0.30 -2.74
CA ALA A 20 -6.42 0.59 -2.37
C ALA A 20 -5.43 -0.20 -1.51
N SER A 21 -4.16 0.21 -1.52
CA SER A 21 -3.07 -0.54 -0.89
C SER A 21 -2.12 0.34 -0.10
N LEU A 22 -1.27 -0.32 0.70
CA LEU A 22 -0.16 0.30 1.39
C LEU A 22 1.15 -0.33 0.91
N THR A 23 2.13 0.48 0.57
CA THR A 23 3.47 0.02 0.20
C THR A 23 4.54 0.93 0.80
N ILE A 24 5.80 0.48 0.77
CA ILE A 24 6.96 1.29 1.12
C ILE A 24 7.85 1.41 -0.11
N ASN A 25 8.15 2.64 -0.52
CA ASN A 25 9.02 2.91 -1.65
C ASN A 25 9.83 4.19 -1.42
N GLU A 26 10.66 4.59 -2.38
CA GLU A 26 11.37 5.86 -2.37
C GLU A 26 10.39 7.04 -2.31
N ASN A 27 10.61 8.00 -1.41
CA ASN A 27 9.73 9.17 -1.23
C ASN A 27 10.50 10.50 -1.32
N TYR A 28 11.51 10.55 -2.19
CA TYR A 28 12.29 11.76 -2.44
C TYR A 28 11.97 12.35 -3.81
N ASP A 29 12.01 11.53 -4.86
CA ASP A 29 11.71 11.94 -6.23
C ASP A 29 10.25 11.61 -6.60
N SER A 30 9.52 12.60 -7.09
CA SER A 30 8.14 12.43 -7.56
C SER A 30 8.04 11.56 -8.80
N ASP A 31 9.10 11.45 -9.60
CA ASP A 31 9.13 10.63 -10.81
C ASP A 31 8.91 9.15 -10.46
N VAL A 32 9.34 8.69 -9.28
CA VAL A 32 9.11 7.31 -8.82
C VAL A 32 7.62 7.01 -8.70
N GLN A 33 6.81 7.97 -8.23
CA GLN A 33 5.35 7.80 -8.15
C GLN A 33 4.73 7.76 -9.55
N ALA A 34 5.13 8.69 -10.43
CA ALA A 34 4.61 8.78 -11.79
C ALA A 34 4.96 7.55 -12.66
N ASP A 35 6.20 7.05 -12.54
CA ASP A 35 6.65 5.85 -13.24
C ASP A 35 5.96 4.60 -12.70
N THR A 36 5.75 4.53 -11.38
CA THR A 36 4.99 3.43 -10.76
C THR A 36 3.54 3.40 -11.29
N GLU A 37 2.87 4.55 -11.33
CA GLU A 37 1.52 4.67 -11.89
C GLU A 37 1.49 4.29 -13.37
N THR A 38 2.43 4.81 -14.16
CA THR A 38 2.56 4.48 -15.59
C THR A 38 2.74 2.98 -15.80
N PHE A 39 3.61 2.33 -15.00
CA PHE A 39 3.83 0.90 -15.04
C PHE A 39 2.55 0.13 -14.71
N LEU A 40 1.87 0.46 -13.61
CA LEU A 40 0.64 -0.21 -13.18
C LEU A 40 -0.47 -0.08 -14.23
N ASN A 41 -0.64 1.10 -14.82
CA ASN A 41 -1.63 1.34 -15.87
C ASN A 41 -1.31 0.57 -17.17
N ARG A 42 -0.04 0.24 -17.41
CA ARG A 42 0.36 -0.59 -18.54
C ARG A 42 0.06 -2.07 -18.31
N ILE A 43 0.33 -2.60 -17.11
CA ILE A 43 0.16 -4.03 -16.81
C ILE A 43 -1.26 -4.39 -16.35
N VAL A 44 -1.97 -3.44 -15.75
CA VAL A 44 -3.36 -3.56 -15.31
C VAL A 44 -4.15 -2.39 -15.92
N PRO A 45 -4.45 -2.45 -17.23
CA PRO A 45 -5.09 -1.35 -17.93
C PRO A 45 -6.52 -1.12 -17.45
N GLU A 46 -6.92 0.13 -17.43
CA GLU A 46 -8.29 0.56 -17.13
C GLU A 46 -9.10 0.79 -18.41
N GLY A 47 -10.41 0.97 -18.28
CA GLY A 47 -11.27 1.38 -19.38
C GLY A 47 -12.07 0.25 -20.03
N ARG A 48 -12.97 0.63 -20.94
CA ARG A 48 -13.92 -0.30 -21.58
C ARG A 48 -13.26 -1.33 -22.50
N SER A 49 -12.07 -1.04 -23.00
CA SER A 49 -11.29 -1.96 -23.82
C SER A 49 -10.47 -2.95 -22.99
N ALA A 50 -10.39 -2.76 -21.67
CA ALA A 50 -9.68 -3.67 -20.80
C ALA A 50 -10.44 -5.00 -20.66
N PRO A 51 -9.74 -6.15 -20.57
CA PRO A 51 -10.34 -7.48 -20.61
C PRO A 51 -10.96 -7.91 -19.26
N TRP A 52 -11.48 -6.97 -18.48
CA TRP A 52 -11.97 -7.23 -17.13
C TRP A 52 -13.48 -7.44 -17.09
N LYS A 53 -13.93 -8.42 -16.29
CA LYS A 53 -15.36 -8.74 -16.13
C LYS A 53 -16.02 -7.96 -15.00
N HIS A 54 -15.26 -7.58 -13.97
CA HIS A 54 -15.78 -6.88 -12.80
C HIS A 54 -15.68 -5.37 -13.02
N THR A 55 -16.80 -4.75 -13.34
CA THR A 55 -16.89 -3.33 -13.71
C THR A 55 -18.12 -2.66 -13.08
N LEU A 56 -18.61 -3.24 -11.98
CA LEU A 56 -19.85 -2.79 -11.34
C LEU A 56 -19.73 -1.37 -10.81
N GLU A 57 -18.54 -0.98 -10.38
CA GLU A 57 -18.25 0.34 -9.84
C GLU A 57 -17.54 1.28 -10.82
N GLY A 58 -17.32 0.84 -12.07
CA GLY A 58 -16.66 1.66 -13.10
C GLY A 58 -15.56 0.94 -13.89
N PRO A 59 -14.91 1.66 -14.84
CA PRO A 59 -13.83 1.12 -15.66
C PRO A 59 -12.53 0.83 -14.89
N ASP A 60 -12.38 1.39 -13.69
CA ASP A 60 -11.24 1.28 -12.78
C ASP A 60 -11.46 0.24 -11.65
N ASP A 61 -12.65 -0.36 -11.59
CA ASP A 61 -13.09 -1.28 -10.52
C ASP A 61 -12.19 -2.53 -10.37
N MET A 62 -12.22 -3.46 -11.34
CA MET A 62 -11.30 -4.62 -11.31
C MET A 62 -9.82 -4.22 -11.31
N PRO A 63 -9.35 -3.26 -12.12
CA PRO A 63 -7.96 -2.79 -12.07
C PRO A 63 -7.51 -2.43 -10.66
N ALA A 64 -8.32 -1.70 -9.91
CA ALA A 64 -8.00 -1.29 -8.56
C ALA A 64 -7.81 -2.48 -7.60
N HIS A 65 -8.64 -3.53 -7.72
CA HIS A 65 -8.49 -4.75 -6.94
C HIS A 65 -7.21 -5.52 -7.28
N ILE A 66 -6.83 -5.57 -8.57
CA ILE A 66 -5.59 -6.22 -8.99
C ILE A 66 -4.39 -5.44 -8.46
N LYS A 67 -4.33 -4.12 -8.72
CA LYS A 67 -3.24 -3.24 -8.25
C LYS A 67 -3.10 -3.28 -6.72
N SER A 68 -4.22 -3.28 -6.01
CA SER A 68 -4.28 -3.45 -4.56
C SER A 68 -3.67 -4.78 -4.11
N SER A 69 -4.01 -5.89 -4.78
CA SER A 69 -3.48 -7.22 -4.46
C SER A 69 -1.99 -7.38 -4.76
N MET A 70 -1.44 -6.60 -5.70
CA MET A 70 -0.02 -6.61 -6.04
C MET A 70 0.85 -6.01 -4.93
N PHE A 71 0.39 -4.95 -4.28
CA PHE A 71 1.11 -4.31 -3.16
C PHE A 71 0.74 -4.89 -1.80
N GLY A 72 -0.53 -5.24 -1.62
CA GLY A 72 -1.08 -5.70 -0.35
C GLY A 72 -1.67 -4.57 0.50
N CYS A 73 -2.42 -4.96 1.52
CA CYS A 73 -3.15 -4.03 2.39
C CYS A 73 -2.45 -3.78 3.73
N ALA A 74 -1.29 -4.39 3.99
CA ALA A 74 -0.68 -4.36 5.31
C ALA A 74 0.83 -4.08 5.27
N LEU A 75 1.30 -3.24 6.20
CA LEU A 75 2.72 -2.99 6.44
C LEU A 75 3.07 -3.30 7.90
N THR A 76 4.23 -3.91 8.11
CA THR A 76 4.84 -4.07 9.44
C THR A 76 6.14 -3.28 9.47
N ILE A 77 6.23 -2.29 10.35
CA ILE A 77 7.35 -1.34 10.39
C ILE A 77 7.93 -1.34 11.80
N PRO A 78 9.24 -1.66 11.98
CA PRO A 78 9.87 -1.61 13.29
C PRO A 78 9.89 -0.19 13.86
N ILE A 79 9.86 -0.09 15.18
CA ILE A 79 9.94 1.17 15.92
C ILE A 79 11.19 1.14 16.80
N THR A 80 11.98 2.20 16.74
CA THR A 80 13.21 2.37 17.54
C THR A 80 13.22 3.78 18.09
N ASP A 81 13.43 3.92 19.41
CA ASP A 81 13.42 5.21 20.12
C ASP A 81 12.19 6.09 19.83
N GLY A 82 11.02 5.46 19.77
CA GLY A 82 9.74 6.12 19.50
C GLY A 82 9.54 6.60 18.06
N ARG A 83 10.40 6.18 17.12
CA ARG A 83 10.31 6.54 15.69
C ARG A 83 10.18 5.30 14.81
N LEU A 84 9.50 5.45 13.67
CA LEU A 84 9.53 4.42 12.63
C LEU A 84 10.97 4.21 12.16
N ASN A 85 11.45 2.98 12.22
CA ASN A 85 12.79 2.60 11.81
C ASN A 85 12.77 2.23 10.32
N MET A 86 12.93 3.25 9.49
CA MET A 86 12.88 3.18 8.04
C MET A 86 14.20 3.72 7.45
N GLY A 87 14.56 3.26 6.25
CA GLY A 87 15.70 3.78 5.51
C GLY A 87 15.49 5.23 5.07
N THR A 88 16.58 5.95 4.81
CA THR A 88 16.60 7.39 4.48
C THR A 88 15.59 7.80 3.40
N TRP A 89 15.41 6.95 2.40
CA TRP A 89 14.55 7.24 1.25
C TRP A 89 13.17 6.58 1.35
N GLN A 90 12.95 5.70 2.31
CA GLN A 90 11.69 4.99 2.42
C GLN A 90 10.58 5.92 2.92
N GLY A 91 9.44 5.89 2.24
CA GLY A 91 8.18 6.48 2.70
C GLY A 91 7.05 5.47 2.61
N ILE A 92 6.05 5.64 3.47
CA ILE A 92 4.80 4.86 3.41
C ILE A 92 3.90 5.51 2.38
N TRP A 93 3.46 4.73 1.40
CA TRP A 93 2.54 5.18 0.36
C TRP A 93 1.15 4.61 0.61
N LEU A 94 0.14 5.48 0.51
CA LEU A 94 -1.24 5.08 0.28
C LEU A 94 -1.46 5.12 -1.23
N CYS A 95 -1.61 3.95 -1.85
CA CYS A 95 -1.94 3.88 -3.27
C CYS A 95 -3.45 3.80 -3.41
N GLU A 96 -4.07 4.91 -3.81
CA GLU A 96 -5.45 4.93 -4.25
C GLU A 96 -5.49 4.49 -5.72
N HIS A 97 -6.27 3.45 -6.02
CA HIS A 97 -6.37 2.92 -7.39
C HIS A 97 -7.70 3.23 -8.05
N ARG A 98 -8.56 4.02 -7.41
CA ARG A 98 -9.83 4.50 -7.96
C ARG A 98 -9.76 6.00 -8.24
N ASP A 99 -10.19 6.41 -9.41
CA ASP A 99 -10.20 7.84 -9.81
C ASP A 99 -11.17 8.66 -8.93
N ASN A 100 -12.25 8.03 -8.50
CA ASN A 100 -13.32 8.66 -7.71
C ASN A 100 -13.57 7.86 -6.43
N ALA A 101 -12.60 7.88 -5.53
CA ALA A 101 -12.65 7.16 -4.27
C ALA A 101 -13.44 7.91 -3.18
N SER A 102 -14.14 7.15 -2.34
CA SER A 102 -14.55 7.63 -1.01
C SER A 102 -13.36 7.66 -0.05
N ALA A 103 -13.53 8.29 1.10
CA ALA A 103 -12.52 8.28 2.17
C ALA A 103 -12.03 6.86 2.50
N ARG A 104 -10.71 6.75 2.77
CA ARG A 104 -10.05 5.50 3.14
C ARG A 104 -9.77 5.44 4.63
N LYS A 105 -9.91 4.25 5.20
CA LYS A 105 -9.61 3.95 6.60
C LYS A 105 -8.41 3.02 6.72
N ILE A 106 -7.45 3.46 7.52
CA ILE A 106 -6.26 2.70 7.89
C ILE A 106 -6.32 2.48 9.40
N VAL A 107 -6.12 1.23 9.83
CA VAL A 107 -5.95 0.88 11.24
C VAL A 107 -4.46 0.77 11.52
N ILE A 108 -4.01 1.44 12.58
CA ILE A 108 -2.62 1.36 13.05
C ILE A 108 -2.66 0.67 14.42
N THR A 109 -1.95 -0.45 14.52
CA THR A 109 -1.74 -1.16 15.78
C THR A 109 -0.28 -1.05 16.15
N LEU A 110 0.01 -0.47 17.31
CA LEU A 110 1.34 -0.45 17.90
C LEU A 110 1.47 -1.65 18.84
N ASN A 111 2.48 -2.49 18.61
CA ASN A 111 2.77 -3.65 19.45
C ASN A 111 4.23 -3.62 19.88
N GLY A 112 4.52 -3.97 21.14
CA GLY A 112 5.86 -3.94 21.71
C GLY A 112 5.81 -3.89 23.24
N ILE A 113 6.97 -4.04 23.88
CA ILE A 113 7.17 -3.83 25.33
C ILE A 113 7.89 -2.49 25.53
#